data_AF-A0A669C576-F1
#
_entry.id   AF-A0A669C576-F1
#
_cell.length_a   1.000
_cell.length_b   1.000
_cell.length_c   1.000
_cell.angle_alpha   90.00
_cell.angle_beta   90.00
_cell.angle_gamma   90.00
#
_symmetry.space_group_name_H-M   'P 1'
#
loop_
_entity.id
_entity.type
_entity.pdbx_description
1 polymer ?
#
loop_
_entity_poly.entity_id
_entity_poly.type
_entity_poly.pdbx_seq_one_letter_code
_entity_poly.pdbx_strand_id
1 'polypeptide(L)'
;MQSIISRNGCETPEPVKAEVKGSVPSWLQGTLLRNGPGLFSVGNSEYNHWFDGLSLIHSFTFSNGEVTYRSKFLKSDTYKRNIKADKIVVSEFGTMIYPDPCKNIFSRAFTHLQNVIPDFTDNNLINIIRYGQDYYASSEVNYINQIDPNTLETIGRINYRNHIALNLATAHPHYDEEGNTYNMGTAIIGFGQPKYMIFKVPADASDKNHKKPALRKVQQICSIPFRSSLFPSYFHSFGMTENYIVFVEQSFKLDIVKLATAYFRGVNWGGCLKFDQDDITYFHIINRKTGKEISTRFHADALVVFHHINAYEDDGHVVFDLISYKDSNLYNMFYLENIKKETSNFIQSHKSFSPPSCQRFVIPLNINKESPRGSNLVTLAGTTAQAILQEDGSIYCQPDTLFIGLELPGINYKFNTKKYRYFYGSRLEWSPHPNKIAKFDIIERKHVEWVQKNCYPSEPVFVASPGAVEEDDGESYTFKHTNLHI
;
A
#
# COMPACT_ATOMS: atom_id res chain seq x y z
N MET A 1 -16.12 -2.11 -24.81
CA MET A 1 -14.74 -2.63 -24.91
C MET A 1 -14.39 -3.23 -23.55
N GLN A 2 -14.29 -4.56 -23.39
CA GLN A 2 -13.91 -5.14 -22.09
C GLN A 2 -12.55 -4.55 -21.69
N SER A 3 -12.50 -3.84 -20.56
CA SER A 3 -11.24 -3.28 -20.08
C SER A 3 -10.23 -4.42 -19.90
N ILE A 4 -9.06 -4.30 -20.56
CA ILE A 4 -7.94 -5.24 -20.39
C ILE A 4 -7.62 -5.45 -18.89
N ILE A 5 -7.89 -4.46 -18.05
CA ILE A 5 -7.52 -4.41 -16.63
C ILE A 5 -8.29 -5.43 -15.77
N SER A 6 -9.41 -5.98 -16.26
CA SER A 6 -10.21 -7.00 -15.55
C SER A 6 -10.32 -8.33 -16.29
N ARG A 7 -9.45 -8.57 -17.28
CA ARG A 7 -9.41 -9.83 -18.04
C ARG A 7 -8.55 -10.87 -17.33
N ASN A 8 -9.00 -12.13 -17.33
CA ASN A 8 -8.18 -13.25 -16.89
C ASN A 8 -6.92 -13.36 -17.76
N GLY A 9 -5.76 -13.30 -17.11
CA GLY A 9 -4.46 -13.53 -17.70
C GLY A 9 -4.08 -15.02 -17.72
N CYS A 10 -3.01 -15.33 -18.44
CA CYS A 10 -2.34 -16.61 -18.40
C CYS A 10 -0.95 -16.43 -17.79
N GLU A 11 -0.46 -17.45 -17.07
CA GLU A 11 0.94 -17.48 -16.65
C GLU A 11 1.86 -17.71 -17.85
N THR A 12 3.09 -17.21 -17.77
CA THR A 12 4.20 -17.48 -18.70
C THR A 12 5.35 -18.05 -17.88
N PRO A 13 5.30 -19.36 -17.51
CA PRO A 13 6.20 -19.94 -16.53
C PRO A 13 7.66 -20.00 -17.01
N GLU A 14 7.85 -20.24 -18.30
CA GLU A 14 9.15 -20.22 -18.94
C GLU A 14 9.48 -18.80 -19.43
N PRO A 15 10.73 -18.31 -19.23
CA PRO A 15 11.08 -16.96 -19.64
C PRO A 15 10.99 -16.82 -21.15
N VAL A 16 10.33 -15.77 -21.61
CA VAL A 16 10.25 -15.40 -23.01
C VAL A 16 11.08 -14.15 -23.26
N LYS A 17 11.84 -14.13 -24.35
CA LYS A 17 12.60 -12.94 -24.76
C LYS A 17 11.64 -11.87 -25.29
N ALA A 18 11.75 -10.66 -24.77
CA ALA A 18 10.98 -9.52 -25.26
C ALA A 18 11.65 -8.92 -26.51
N GLU A 19 10.83 -8.45 -27.46
CA GLU A 19 11.31 -7.61 -28.57
C GLU A 19 11.65 -6.21 -28.01
N VAL A 20 12.92 -5.83 -28.10
CA VAL A 20 13.40 -4.51 -27.63
C VAL A 20 13.31 -3.50 -28.77
N LYS A 21 12.54 -2.42 -28.57
CA LYS A 21 12.51 -1.25 -29.46
C LYS A 21 13.23 -0.09 -28.77
N GLY A 22 14.26 0.47 -29.41
CA GLY A 22 15.19 1.42 -28.78
C GLY A 22 16.42 0.70 -28.19
N SER A 23 16.99 1.22 -27.12
CA SER A 23 18.16 0.64 -26.44
C SER A 23 17.94 0.57 -24.94
N VAL A 24 18.12 -0.62 -24.35
CA VAL A 24 18.17 -0.79 -22.90
C VAL A 24 19.58 -0.44 -22.41
N PRO A 25 19.76 0.42 -21.40
CA PRO A 25 21.09 0.78 -20.91
C PRO A 25 21.87 -0.45 -20.43
N SER A 26 23.14 -0.57 -20.82
CA SER A 26 23.98 -1.74 -20.49
C SER A 26 24.25 -1.89 -18.98
N TRP A 27 24.17 -0.78 -18.24
CA TRP A 27 24.31 -0.77 -16.79
C TRP A 27 23.10 -1.35 -16.06
N LEU A 28 21.93 -1.43 -16.72
CA LEU A 28 20.72 -1.97 -16.11
C LEU A 28 20.78 -3.50 -16.12
N GLN A 29 21.08 -4.07 -14.97
CA GLN A 29 21.24 -5.50 -14.76
C GLN A 29 20.45 -5.90 -13.51
N GLY A 30 19.49 -6.81 -13.65
CA GLY A 30 18.65 -7.25 -12.54
C GLY A 30 17.22 -7.60 -12.95
N THR A 31 16.34 -7.76 -11.96
CA THR A 31 14.96 -8.19 -12.18
C THR A 31 13.98 -7.23 -11.54
N LEU A 32 13.05 -6.69 -12.34
CA LEU A 32 11.89 -5.96 -11.86
C LEU A 32 10.78 -6.96 -11.55
N LEU A 33 10.39 -7.06 -10.28
CA LEU A 33 9.27 -7.87 -9.82
C LEU A 33 8.04 -6.99 -9.60
N ARG A 34 6.89 -7.47 -10.08
CA ARG A 34 5.59 -6.85 -9.81
C ARG A 34 4.55 -7.89 -9.47
N ASN A 35 3.53 -7.45 -8.76
CA ASN A 35 2.40 -8.25 -8.37
C ASN A 35 1.11 -7.49 -8.71
N GLY A 36 0.03 -8.24 -8.88
CA GLY A 36 -1.28 -7.70 -9.17
C GLY A 36 -2.31 -8.82 -9.38
N PRO A 37 -3.59 -8.47 -9.55
CA PRO A 37 -4.63 -9.45 -9.85
C PRO A 37 -4.49 -9.94 -11.29
N GLY A 38 -4.46 -11.25 -11.50
CA GLY A 38 -4.36 -11.86 -12.83
C GLY A 38 -5.45 -12.86 -13.19
N LEU A 39 -6.30 -13.27 -12.24
CA LEU A 39 -7.42 -14.17 -12.51
C LEU A 39 -8.67 -13.68 -11.74
N PHE A 40 -9.66 -13.19 -12.49
CA PHE A 40 -10.88 -12.55 -11.99
C PHE A 40 -12.10 -13.49 -11.95
N SER A 41 -11.97 -14.72 -12.46
CA SER A 41 -13.00 -15.75 -12.34
C SER A 41 -12.39 -17.15 -12.20
N VAL A 42 -13.13 -18.05 -11.55
CA VAL A 42 -12.78 -19.46 -11.37
C VAL A 42 -14.06 -20.28 -11.61
N GLY A 43 -13.99 -21.24 -12.55
CA GLY A 43 -15.18 -21.93 -13.05
C GLY A 43 -16.25 -20.93 -13.52
N ASN A 44 -17.46 -21.09 -13.01
CA ASN A 44 -18.60 -20.19 -13.32
C ASN A 44 -18.76 -19.01 -12.34
N SER A 45 -17.80 -18.81 -11.42
CA SER A 45 -17.86 -17.73 -10.42
C SER A 45 -16.88 -16.60 -10.76
N GLU A 46 -17.34 -15.36 -10.63
CA GLU A 46 -16.52 -14.15 -10.82
C GLU A 46 -16.31 -13.42 -9.49
N TYR A 47 -15.18 -12.74 -9.36
CA TYR A 47 -14.97 -11.78 -8.28
C TYR A 47 -15.72 -10.47 -8.55
N ASN A 48 -16.01 -9.72 -7.49
CA ASN A 48 -16.71 -8.44 -7.55
C ASN A 48 -15.78 -7.23 -7.56
N HIS A 49 -14.56 -7.35 -7.02
CA HIS A 49 -13.63 -6.23 -6.85
C HIS A 49 -12.26 -6.53 -7.46
N TRP A 50 -11.57 -5.49 -7.95
CA TRP A 50 -10.24 -5.63 -8.57
C TRP A 50 -9.22 -6.25 -7.63
N PHE A 51 -9.26 -5.85 -6.35
CA PHE A 51 -8.41 -6.41 -5.29
C PHE A 51 -8.72 -7.86 -4.90
N ASP A 52 -9.72 -8.51 -5.50
CA ASP A 52 -10.04 -9.90 -5.20
C ASP A 52 -9.41 -10.88 -6.19
N GLY A 53 -8.95 -10.40 -7.35
CA GLY A 53 -8.36 -11.25 -8.37
C GLY A 53 -7.14 -12.01 -7.82
N LEU A 54 -6.99 -13.28 -8.22
CA LEU A 54 -5.88 -14.09 -7.71
C LEU A 54 -4.54 -13.53 -8.21
N SER A 55 -3.58 -13.43 -7.29
CA SER A 55 -2.24 -12.87 -7.52
C SER A 55 -1.51 -13.55 -8.68
N LEU A 56 -1.07 -12.72 -9.63
CA LEU A 56 -0.15 -13.06 -10.71
C LEU A 56 1.11 -12.23 -10.55
N ILE A 57 2.23 -12.91 -10.33
CA ILE A 57 3.54 -12.28 -10.16
C ILE A 57 4.19 -12.19 -11.54
N HIS A 58 4.75 -11.03 -11.85
CA HIS A 58 5.42 -10.71 -13.10
C HIS A 58 6.89 -10.39 -12.83
N SER A 59 7.78 -10.84 -13.72
CA SER A 59 9.21 -10.51 -13.68
C SER A 59 9.72 -10.08 -15.04
N PHE A 60 10.55 -9.05 -15.04
CA PHE A 60 11.28 -8.58 -16.21
C PHE A 60 12.76 -8.53 -15.84
N THR A 61 13.53 -9.44 -16.43
CA THR A 61 14.96 -9.57 -16.15
C THR A 61 15.75 -8.91 -17.27
N PHE A 62 16.58 -7.95 -16.89
CA PHE A 62 17.45 -7.18 -17.76
C PHE A 62 18.84 -7.76 -17.67
N SER A 63 19.41 -8.13 -18.82
CA SER A 63 20.81 -8.55 -18.88
C SER A 63 21.44 -8.19 -20.22
N ASN A 64 22.50 -7.41 -20.18
CA ASN A 64 23.32 -7.04 -21.35
C ASN A 64 22.49 -6.45 -22.51
N GLY A 65 21.53 -5.58 -22.19
CA GLY A 65 20.63 -4.97 -23.17
C GLY A 65 19.46 -5.85 -23.62
N GLU A 66 19.39 -7.11 -23.17
CA GLU A 66 18.26 -8.01 -23.40
C GLU A 66 17.27 -7.97 -22.24
N VAL A 67 16.00 -8.27 -22.54
CA VAL A 67 14.92 -8.36 -21.55
C VAL A 67 14.19 -9.68 -21.72
N THR A 68 14.02 -10.41 -20.63
CA THR A 68 13.14 -11.59 -20.59
C THR A 68 11.97 -11.37 -19.64
N TYR A 69 10.80 -11.84 -20.04
CA TYR A 69 9.57 -11.79 -19.24
C TYR A 69 9.19 -13.18 -18.74
N ARG A 70 8.68 -13.26 -17.51
CA ARG A 70 8.04 -14.45 -16.92
C ARG A 70 6.90 -14.01 -16.01
N SER A 71 5.85 -14.82 -15.93
CA SER A 71 4.80 -14.67 -14.92
C SER A 71 4.33 -16.02 -14.36
N LYS A 72 3.96 -16.05 -13.08
CA LYS A 72 3.38 -17.22 -12.41
C LYS A 72 2.31 -16.80 -11.42
N PHE A 73 1.23 -17.56 -11.36
CA PHE A 73 0.24 -17.36 -10.29
C PHE A 73 0.87 -17.71 -8.94
N LEU A 74 0.60 -16.89 -7.93
CA LEU A 74 0.95 -17.22 -6.56
C LEU A 74 0.16 -18.47 -6.14
N LYS A 75 0.86 -19.58 -5.87
CA LYS A 75 0.24 -20.84 -5.47
C LYS A 75 -0.08 -20.82 -3.96
N SER A 76 -0.83 -19.80 -3.54
CA SER A 76 -1.36 -19.64 -2.18
C SER A 76 -2.38 -20.75 -1.86
N ASP A 77 -2.75 -20.91 -0.59
CA ASP A 77 -3.79 -21.86 -0.22
C ASP A 77 -5.17 -21.43 -0.73
N THR A 78 -5.44 -20.12 -0.82
CA THR A 78 -6.63 -19.60 -1.50
C THR A 78 -6.65 -19.99 -2.97
N TYR A 79 -5.57 -19.77 -3.71
CA TYR A 79 -5.48 -20.19 -5.12
C TYR A 79 -5.75 -21.69 -5.27
N LYS A 80 -5.04 -22.53 -4.49
CA LYS A 80 -5.19 -23.99 -4.54
C LYS A 80 -6.61 -24.44 -4.23
N ARG A 81 -7.26 -23.85 -3.22
CA ARG A 81 -8.65 -24.18 -2.84
C ARG A 81 -9.64 -23.81 -3.93
N ASN A 82 -9.53 -22.61 -4.50
CA ASN A 82 -10.43 -22.16 -5.56
C ASN A 82 -10.29 -23.01 -6.83
N ILE A 83 -9.06 -23.25 -7.29
CA ILE A 83 -8.80 -24.08 -8.47
C ILE A 83 -9.26 -25.53 -8.25
N LYS A 84 -8.98 -26.12 -7.09
CA LYS A 84 -9.44 -27.50 -6.78
C LYS A 84 -10.96 -27.61 -6.74
N ALA A 85 -11.66 -26.57 -6.31
CA ALA A 85 -13.12 -26.55 -6.22
C ALA A 85 -13.81 -26.16 -7.53
N ASP A 86 -13.05 -25.70 -8.54
CA ASP A 86 -13.54 -25.07 -9.77
C ASP A 86 -14.59 -23.97 -9.52
N LYS A 87 -14.39 -23.22 -8.42
CA LYS A 87 -15.21 -22.07 -8.01
C LYS A 87 -14.52 -21.29 -6.90
N ILE A 88 -14.88 -20.02 -6.72
CA ILE A 88 -14.43 -19.20 -5.60
C ILE A 88 -15.05 -19.74 -4.31
N VAL A 89 -14.23 -20.23 -3.39
CA VAL A 89 -14.63 -20.80 -2.09
C VAL A 89 -14.04 -20.05 -0.89
N VAL A 90 -13.30 -18.97 -1.15
CA VAL A 90 -12.66 -18.13 -0.14
C VAL A 90 -13.16 -16.71 -0.30
N SER A 91 -13.59 -16.10 0.81
CA SER A 91 -13.98 -14.68 0.82
C SER A 91 -12.76 -13.77 0.66
N GLU A 92 -12.89 -12.80 -0.24
CA GLU A 92 -11.92 -11.75 -0.53
C GLU A 92 -12.47 -10.38 -0.11
N PHE A 93 -11.75 -9.30 -0.42
CA PHE A 93 -12.08 -7.94 0.00
C PHE A 93 -13.50 -7.52 -0.41
N GLY A 94 -13.85 -7.65 -1.68
CA GLY A 94 -15.17 -7.30 -2.24
C GLY A 94 -16.09 -8.49 -2.51
N THR A 95 -15.59 -9.72 -2.40
CA THR A 95 -16.33 -10.95 -2.75
C THR A 95 -16.49 -11.83 -1.53
N MET A 96 -17.72 -11.90 -1.00
CA MET A 96 -18.03 -12.72 0.17
C MET A 96 -18.59 -14.09 -0.24
N ILE A 97 -17.98 -15.16 0.27
CA ILE A 97 -18.49 -16.52 0.09
C ILE A 97 -19.20 -16.97 1.37
N TYR A 98 -20.47 -17.35 1.23
CA TYR A 98 -21.27 -17.87 2.32
C TYR A 98 -21.15 -19.41 2.37
N PRO A 99 -20.98 -20.00 3.56
CA PRO A 99 -21.10 -21.44 3.70
C PRO A 99 -22.45 -21.92 3.19
N ASP A 100 -22.44 -23.02 2.44
CA ASP A 100 -23.65 -23.70 1.94
C ASP A 100 -24.70 -23.84 3.07
N PRO A 101 -25.94 -23.35 2.89
CA PRO A 101 -26.99 -23.42 3.92
C PRO A 101 -27.29 -24.85 4.39
N CYS A 102 -26.95 -25.86 3.59
CA CYS A 102 -27.12 -27.28 3.92
C CYS A 102 -26.00 -27.86 4.81
N LYS A 103 -24.93 -27.11 5.12
CA LYS A 103 -23.91 -27.55 6.10
C LYS A 103 -24.37 -27.24 7.53
N ASN A 104 -24.44 -28.29 8.36
CA ASN A 104 -24.99 -28.31 9.72
C ASN A 104 -24.80 -27.00 10.52
N ILE A 105 -25.91 -26.47 11.03
CA ILE A 105 -26.00 -25.29 11.91
C ILE A 105 -24.99 -25.36 13.08
N PHE A 106 -24.73 -26.56 13.61
CA PHE A 106 -23.74 -26.80 14.67
C PHE A 106 -22.27 -26.57 14.24
N SER A 107 -21.91 -26.89 12.98
CA SER A 107 -20.57 -26.61 12.45
C SER A 107 -20.34 -25.12 12.22
N ARG A 108 -21.42 -24.38 11.87
CA ARG A 108 -21.41 -22.93 11.71
C ARG A 108 -21.18 -22.26 13.06
N ALA A 109 -21.92 -22.65 14.09
CA ALA A 109 -21.74 -22.11 15.44
C ALA A 109 -20.32 -22.37 15.99
N PHE A 110 -19.80 -23.60 15.89
CA PHE A 110 -18.49 -23.94 16.48
C PHE A 110 -17.31 -23.27 15.78
N THR A 111 -17.36 -23.12 14.44
CA THR A 111 -16.30 -22.44 13.67
C THR A 111 -16.34 -20.92 13.84
N HIS A 112 -17.53 -20.34 14.06
CA HIS A 112 -17.71 -18.89 14.27
C HIS A 112 -17.55 -18.47 15.74
N LEU A 113 -17.78 -19.35 16.72
CA LEU A 113 -17.56 -19.06 18.15
C LEU A 113 -16.08 -19.14 18.55
N GLN A 114 -15.27 -19.93 17.85
CA GLN A 114 -13.84 -20.08 18.18
C GLN A 114 -12.94 -18.97 17.61
N ASN A 115 -13.40 -18.18 16.64
CA ASN A 115 -12.61 -17.14 15.98
C ASN A 115 -13.38 -15.83 15.91
N VAL A 116 -13.07 -14.88 16.81
CA VAL A 116 -13.64 -13.51 16.83
C VAL A 116 -13.33 -12.73 15.54
N ILE A 117 -12.27 -13.11 14.82
CA ILE A 117 -11.91 -12.59 13.49
C ILE A 117 -11.80 -13.79 12.52
N PRO A 118 -12.38 -13.69 11.30
CA PRO A 118 -12.28 -14.72 10.28
C PRO A 118 -10.82 -15.11 9.97
N ASP A 119 -10.62 -16.37 9.55
CA ASP A 119 -9.38 -16.73 8.89
C ASP A 119 -9.33 -16.00 7.53
N PHE A 120 -8.42 -15.04 7.40
CA PHE A 120 -8.31 -14.21 6.21
C PHE A 120 -7.72 -15.00 5.03
N THR A 121 -7.98 -14.51 3.82
CA THR A 121 -7.31 -15.01 2.61
C THR A 121 -5.78 -14.91 2.74
N ASP A 122 -5.07 -15.74 1.97
CA ASP A 122 -3.64 -15.58 1.70
C ASP A 122 -3.38 -15.19 0.25
N ASN A 123 -4.39 -14.68 -0.46
CA ASN A 123 -4.23 -14.06 -1.77
C ASN A 123 -3.43 -12.75 -1.62
N ASN A 124 -2.11 -12.87 -1.77
CA ASN A 124 -1.19 -11.76 -1.60
C ASN A 124 -0.88 -11.09 -2.95
N LEU A 125 -1.70 -10.12 -3.36
CA LEU A 125 -1.64 -9.52 -4.70
C LEU A 125 -1.11 -8.08 -4.74
N ILE A 126 -0.90 -7.43 -3.59
CA ILE A 126 -0.64 -5.98 -3.53
C ILE A 126 0.82 -5.65 -3.86
N ASN A 127 1.78 -6.31 -3.18
CA ASN A 127 3.20 -5.98 -3.33
C ASN A 127 4.11 -7.21 -3.21
N ILE A 128 5.37 -7.05 -3.62
CA ILE A 128 6.48 -7.94 -3.26
C ILE A 128 7.35 -7.20 -2.24
N ILE A 129 7.42 -7.72 -1.02
CA ILE A 129 8.16 -7.13 0.10
C ILE A 129 9.35 -8.01 0.49
N ARG A 130 10.26 -7.44 1.27
CA ARG A 130 11.46 -8.12 1.73
C ARG A 130 11.64 -8.04 3.25
N TYR A 131 12.00 -9.16 3.85
CA TYR A 131 12.48 -9.21 5.24
C TYR A 131 13.82 -9.93 5.26
N GLY A 132 14.91 -9.23 5.63
CA GLY A 132 16.26 -9.76 5.50
C GLY A 132 16.63 -10.01 4.03
N GLN A 133 16.77 -11.28 3.63
CA GLN A 133 17.00 -11.73 2.25
C GLN A 133 15.80 -12.47 1.66
N ASP A 134 14.73 -12.62 2.43
CA ASP A 134 13.54 -13.39 2.04
C ASP A 134 12.55 -12.46 1.31
N TYR A 135 12.03 -12.89 0.17
CA TYR A 135 11.02 -12.19 -0.62
C TYR A 135 9.64 -12.77 -0.36
N TYR A 136 8.64 -11.90 -0.19
CA TYR A 136 7.27 -12.29 0.09
C TYR A 136 6.31 -11.54 -0.82
N ALA A 137 5.33 -12.25 -1.38
CA ALA A 137 4.11 -11.62 -1.82
C ALA A 137 3.29 -11.17 -0.60
N SER A 138 2.83 -9.92 -0.60
CA SER A 138 2.06 -9.33 0.51
C SER A 138 0.74 -8.72 0.06
N SER A 139 -0.26 -8.84 0.93
CA SER A 139 -1.49 -8.02 0.99
C SER A 139 -1.60 -7.46 2.41
N GLU A 140 -2.78 -6.99 2.83
CA GLU A 140 -3.02 -6.39 4.15
C GLU A 140 -3.66 -7.36 5.15
N VAL A 141 -3.07 -8.53 5.31
CA VAL A 141 -3.60 -9.64 6.11
C VAL A 141 -2.49 -10.28 6.94
N ASN A 142 -2.84 -11.20 7.85
CA ASN A 142 -1.83 -11.88 8.68
C ASN A 142 -0.97 -12.90 7.93
N TYR A 143 -1.37 -13.32 6.74
CA TYR A 143 -0.63 -14.28 5.92
C TYR A 143 0.19 -13.60 4.83
N ILE A 144 1.44 -14.04 4.69
CA ILE A 144 2.33 -13.69 3.58
C ILE A 144 2.88 -14.97 2.95
N ASN A 145 3.11 -14.96 1.65
CA ASN A 145 3.66 -16.10 0.93
C ASN A 145 5.09 -15.80 0.47
N GLN A 146 6.04 -16.59 0.93
CA GLN A 146 7.42 -16.52 0.49
C GLN A 146 7.53 -16.97 -0.96
N ILE A 147 8.30 -16.25 -1.75
CA ILE A 147 8.55 -16.55 -3.16
C ILE A 147 10.04 -16.63 -3.45
N ASP A 148 10.40 -17.38 -4.49
CA ASP A 148 11.72 -17.28 -5.13
C ASP A 148 11.68 -16.14 -6.16
N PRO A 149 12.48 -15.06 -5.99
CA PRO A 149 12.46 -13.92 -6.89
C PRO A 149 12.97 -14.24 -8.31
N ASN A 150 13.73 -15.33 -8.49
CA ASN A 150 14.26 -15.71 -9.80
C ASN A 150 13.26 -16.60 -10.55
N THR A 151 12.65 -17.57 -9.86
CA THR A 151 11.78 -18.58 -10.49
C THR A 151 10.29 -18.26 -10.40
N LEU A 152 9.92 -17.30 -9.54
CA LEU A 152 8.54 -16.96 -9.13
C LEU A 152 7.78 -18.10 -8.47
N GLU A 153 8.48 -19.15 -8.03
CA GLU A 153 7.87 -20.26 -7.30
C GLU A 153 7.42 -19.82 -5.91
N THR A 154 6.26 -20.32 -5.49
CA THR A 154 5.77 -20.13 -4.12
C THR A 154 6.46 -21.12 -3.20
N ILE A 155 7.30 -20.62 -2.28
CA ILE A 155 8.11 -21.43 -1.37
C ILE A 155 7.27 -21.91 -0.18
N GLY A 156 6.46 -21.02 0.41
CA GLY A 156 5.67 -21.37 1.58
C GLY A 156 4.92 -20.19 2.19
N ARG A 157 3.94 -20.50 3.04
CA ARG A 157 3.11 -19.51 3.72
C ARG A 157 3.61 -19.27 5.14
N ILE A 158 3.64 -18.00 5.55
CA ILE A 158 3.97 -17.55 6.90
C ILE A 158 2.79 -16.79 7.48
N ASN A 159 2.58 -16.93 8.79
CA ASN A 159 1.62 -16.15 9.56
C ASN A 159 2.37 -15.22 10.50
N TYR A 160 2.13 -13.90 10.42
CA TYR A 160 2.75 -12.93 11.33
C TYR A 160 2.54 -13.31 12.81
N ARG A 161 1.38 -13.87 13.16
CA ARG A 161 1.02 -14.29 14.55
C ARG A 161 1.99 -15.28 15.18
N ASN A 162 2.75 -16.03 14.38
CA ASN A 162 3.74 -16.97 14.87
C ASN A 162 5.04 -16.29 15.33
N HIS A 163 5.19 -14.99 15.06
CA HIS A 163 6.42 -14.22 15.29
C HIS A 163 6.18 -12.93 16.08
N ILE A 164 5.04 -12.28 15.86
CA ILE A 164 4.63 -11.04 16.51
C ILE A 164 3.10 -11.00 16.58
N ALA A 165 2.54 -10.44 17.64
CA ALA A 165 1.09 -10.43 17.88
C ALA A 165 0.33 -9.48 16.94
N LEU A 166 0.25 -9.80 15.64
CA LEU A 166 -0.34 -8.98 14.58
C LEU A 166 -1.50 -9.71 13.88
N ASN A 167 -2.58 -8.98 13.62
CA ASN A 167 -3.72 -9.48 12.85
C ASN A 167 -3.69 -9.01 11.40
N LEU A 168 -3.17 -7.81 11.13
CA LEU A 168 -3.03 -7.21 9.82
C LEU A 168 -1.68 -6.50 9.78
N ALA A 169 -1.01 -6.45 8.63
CA ALA A 169 0.20 -5.67 8.42
C ALA A 169 0.14 -5.05 7.02
N THR A 170 0.74 -3.88 6.83
CA THR A 170 0.69 -3.24 5.50
C THR A 170 1.55 -4.00 4.48
N ALA A 171 1.23 -3.80 3.20
CA ALA A 171 2.06 -4.24 2.08
C ALA A 171 3.16 -3.22 1.70
N HIS A 172 3.34 -2.17 2.50
CA HIS A 172 4.24 -1.04 2.23
C HIS A 172 5.24 -0.84 3.38
N PRO A 173 6.17 -1.80 3.59
CA PRO A 173 7.25 -1.59 4.53
C PRO A 173 8.25 -0.56 4.00
N HIS A 174 8.99 0.05 4.93
CA HIS A 174 10.14 0.87 4.62
C HIS A 174 11.46 0.11 4.81
N TYR A 175 12.48 0.51 4.08
CA TYR A 175 13.84 -0.03 4.19
C TYR A 175 14.82 1.08 4.56
N ASP A 176 15.69 0.84 5.54
CA ASP A 176 16.79 1.77 5.85
C ASP A 176 18.08 1.41 5.09
N GLU A 177 19.09 2.28 5.19
CA GLU A 177 20.37 2.10 4.49
C GLU A 177 21.13 0.85 4.96
N GLU A 178 20.93 0.42 6.21
CA GLU A 178 21.52 -0.83 6.70
C GLU A 178 20.79 -2.08 6.17
N GLY A 179 19.65 -1.91 5.52
CA GLY A 179 18.82 -2.99 4.98
C GLY A 179 17.83 -3.58 5.98
N ASN A 180 17.57 -2.90 7.11
CA ASN A 180 16.50 -3.28 8.00
C ASN A 180 15.15 -2.91 7.39
N THR A 181 14.15 -3.76 7.66
CA THR A 181 12.78 -3.51 7.21
C THR A 181 11.94 -3.00 8.38
N TYR A 182 11.25 -1.88 8.21
CA TYR A 182 10.24 -1.38 9.13
C TYR A 182 8.86 -1.59 8.55
N ASN A 183 7.92 -2.04 9.36
CA ASN A 183 6.53 -2.15 8.94
C ASN A 183 5.58 -1.91 10.11
N MET A 184 4.31 -1.71 9.80
CA MET A 184 3.26 -1.41 10.74
C MET A 184 2.10 -2.40 10.56
N GLY A 185 1.41 -2.67 11.65
CA GLY A 185 0.22 -3.51 11.61
C GLY A 185 -0.70 -3.33 12.79
N THR A 186 -1.83 -4.01 12.74
CA THR A 186 -2.93 -3.89 13.68
C THR A 186 -2.99 -5.15 14.54
N ALA A 187 -2.96 -4.99 15.86
CA ALA A 187 -3.15 -6.04 16.84
C ALA A 187 -4.54 -5.87 17.48
N ILE A 188 -5.50 -6.68 17.06
CA ILE A 188 -6.89 -6.68 17.53
C ILE A 188 -7.12 -7.82 18.55
N ILE A 189 -6.44 -8.96 18.36
CA ILE A 189 -6.59 -10.16 19.20
C ILE A 189 -5.25 -10.47 19.89
N GLY A 190 -5.24 -10.42 21.22
CA GLY A 190 -4.13 -10.84 22.06
C GLY A 190 -4.49 -10.76 23.55
N PHE A 191 -3.55 -11.11 24.45
CA PHE A 191 -3.72 -11.00 25.91
C PHE A 191 -3.74 -9.55 26.44
N GLY A 192 -3.91 -8.54 25.57
CA GLY A 192 -3.83 -7.12 25.92
C GLY A 192 -4.76 -6.24 25.09
N GLN A 193 -4.73 -4.94 25.37
CA GLN A 193 -5.58 -3.95 24.69
C GLN A 193 -5.26 -3.88 23.18
N PRO A 194 -6.27 -3.75 22.31
CA PRO A 194 -6.08 -3.53 20.89
C PRO A 194 -5.22 -2.31 20.60
N LYS A 195 -4.28 -2.45 19.67
CA LYS A 195 -3.23 -1.46 19.42
C LYS A 195 -2.66 -1.57 18.01
N TYR A 196 -2.15 -0.46 17.52
CA TYR A 196 -1.26 -0.45 16.37
C TYR A 196 0.14 -0.84 16.84
N MET A 197 0.89 -1.56 16.01
CA MET A 197 2.26 -1.95 16.30
C MET A 197 3.17 -1.58 15.16
N ILE A 198 4.28 -0.96 15.50
CA ILE A 198 5.39 -0.70 14.61
C ILE A 198 6.49 -1.69 14.95
N PHE A 199 7.04 -2.35 13.94
CA PHE A 199 8.06 -3.36 14.12
C PHE A 199 9.19 -3.22 13.10
N LYS A 200 10.32 -3.82 13.45
CA LYS A 200 11.55 -3.86 12.66
C LYS A 200 11.97 -5.31 12.46
N VAL A 201 12.41 -5.66 11.27
CA VAL A 201 13.15 -6.90 10.99
C VAL A 201 14.59 -6.51 10.63
N PRO A 202 15.59 -6.94 11.42
CA PRO A 202 16.99 -6.61 11.15
C PRO A 202 17.49 -7.10 9.78
N ALA A 203 18.44 -6.40 9.17
CA ALA A 203 19.02 -6.77 7.88
C ALA A 203 19.70 -8.16 7.89
N ASP A 204 20.36 -8.49 9.00
CA ASP A 204 21.04 -9.76 9.26
C ASP A 204 20.07 -10.87 9.74
N ALA A 205 18.76 -10.67 9.56
CA ALA A 205 17.78 -11.57 10.13
C ALA A 205 17.71 -12.95 9.46
N SER A 206 18.11 -13.04 8.19
CA SER A 206 18.06 -14.30 7.44
C SER A 206 19.13 -15.28 7.89
N ASP A 207 18.72 -16.51 8.19
CA ASP A 207 19.59 -17.64 8.51
C ASP A 207 19.55 -18.64 7.34
N LYS A 208 20.47 -18.45 6.38
CA LYS A 208 20.58 -19.29 5.18
C LYS A 208 20.91 -20.75 5.49
N ASN A 209 21.61 -21.00 6.61
CA ASN A 209 22.08 -22.34 6.96
C ASN A 209 20.93 -23.22 7.48
N HIS A 210 19.97 -22.63 8.19
CA HIS A 210 18.86 -23.37 8.81
C HIS A 210 17.50 -23.15 8.14
N LYS A 211 17.43 -22.42 7.01
CA LYS A 211 16.19 -22.07 6.30
C LYS A 211 15.10 -21.49 7.21
N LYS A 212 15.52 -20.68 8.19
CA LYS A 212 14.60 -20.04 9.15
C LYS A 212 14.19 -18.67 8.60
N PRO A 213 12.89 -18.32 8.65
CA PRO A 213 12.44 -17.05 8.11
C PRO A 213 12.97 -15.88 8.92
N ALA A 214 13.37 -14.81 8.22
CA ALA A 214 13.88 -13.57 8.82
C ALA A 214 12.93 -12.98 9.88
N LEU A 215 11.62 -13.17 9.70
CA LEU A 215 10.57 -12.70 10.60
C LEU A 215 10.71 -13.22 12.04
N ARG A 216 11.46 -14.31 12.28
CA ARG A 216 11.77 -14.79 13.65
C ARG A 216 12.56 -13.81 14.50
N LYS A 217 13.32 -12.90 13.88
CA LYS A 217 14.09 -11.86 14.55
C LYS A 217 13.35 -10.51 14.59
N VAL A 218 12.04 -10.51 14.36
CA VAL A 218 11.22 -9.30 14.45
C VAL A 218 11.33 -8.66 15.83
N GLN A 219 11.41 -7.33 15.86
CA GLN A 219 11.53 -6.51 17.05
C GLN A 219 10.37 -5.51 17.06
N GLN A 220 9.62 -5.44 18.16
CA GLN A 220 8.63 -4.38 18.34
C GLN A 220 9.37 -3.07 18.65
N ILE A 221 9.08 -2.02 17.88
CA ILE A 221 9.63 -0.68 18.11
C ILE A 221 8.74 0.08 19.08
N CYS A 222 7.44 0.13 18.79
CA CYS A 222 6.45 0.74 19.68
C CYS A 222 5.06 0.15 19.45
N SER A 223 4.14 0.54 20.31
CA SER A 223 2.72 0.31 20.09
C SER A 223 1.91 1.56 20.45
N ILE A 224 0.85 1.81 19.69
CA ILE A 224 -0.02 2.97 19.84
C ILE A 224 -1.42 2.44 20.16
N PRO A 225 -2.05 2.83 21.27
CA PRO A 225 -3.39 2.36 21.61
C PRO A 225 -4.40 2.89 20.58
N PHE A 226 -5.48 2.14 20.34
CA PHE A 226 -6.55 2.65 19.50
C PHE A 226 -7.24 3.84 20.16
N ARG A 227 -7.50 4.90 19.40
CA ARG A 227 -8.42 5.97 19.83
C ARG A 227 -9.83 5.44 20.08
N SER A 228 -10.26 4.45 19.29
CA SER A 228 -11.55 3.79 19.42
C SER A 228 -11.40 2.29 19.19
N SER A 229 -11.70 1.47 20.21
CA SER A 229 -11.64 0.01 20.09
C SER A 229 -12.67 -0.58 19.12
N LEU A 230 -13.77 0.13 18.86
CA LEU A 230 -14.81 -0.31 17.91
C LEU A 230 -14.57 0.19 16.48
N PHE A 231 -13.81 1.28 16.34
CA PHE A 231 -13.54 1.93 15.06
C PHE A 231 -12.06 2.34 14.94
N PRO A 232 -11.10 1.40 15.01
CA PRO A 232 -9.71 1.72 14.74
C PRO A 232 -9.54 2.21 13.31
N SER A 233 -8.54 3.04 13.10
CA SER A 233 -8.17 3.55 11.79
C SER A 233 -7.63 2.43 10.90
N TYR A 234 -8.05 2.43 9.65
CA TYR A 234 -7.40 1.72 8.56
C TYR A 234 -6.17 2.53 8.11
N PHE A 235 -5.09 1.87 7.74
CA PHE A 235 -3.91 2.51 7.17
C PHE A 235 -3.23 1.57 6.19
N HIS A 236 -2.77 2.13 5.07
CA HIS A 236 -2.18 1.39 3.97
C HIS A 236 -0.64 1.54 3.91
N SER A 237 -0.14 2.65 4.41
CA SER A 237 1.29 2.96 4.52
C SER A 237 1.55 3.92 5.68
N PHE A 238 2.82 4.20 5.95
CA PHE A 238 3.26 5.15 6.97
C PHE A 238 4.47 5.93 6.43
N GLY A 239 4.84 7.05 7.06
CA GLY A 239 6.04 7.81 6.71
C GLY A 239 7.22 7.43 7.60
N MET A 240 8.44 7.53 7.08
CA MET A 240 9.67 7.29 7.84
C MET A 240 10.72 8.35 7.51
N THR A 241 11.30 8.96 8.54
CA THR A 241 12.48 9.83 8.47
C THR A 241 13.69 9.11 9.06
N GLU A 242 14.83 9.80 9.14
CA GLU A 242 16.03 9.24 9.77
C GLU A 242 15.79 8.91 11.26
N ASN A 243 15.04 9.74 11.98
CA ASN A 243 14.82 9.61 13.42
C ASN A 243 13.37 9.32 13.81
N TYR A 244 12.41 9.51 12.91
CA TYR A 244 10.99 9.44 13.23
C TYR A 244 10.20 8.51 12.31
N ILE A 245 9.11 7.99 12.86
CA ILE A 245 8.03 7.35 12.11
C ILE A 245 6.82 8.26 12.22
N VAL A 246 6.15 8.47 11.08
CA VAL A 246 4.92 9.25 10.96
C VAL A 246 3.78 8.27 10.71
N PHE A 247 2.91 8.11 11.70
CA PHE A 247 1.68 7.35 11.54
C PHE A 247 0.48 8.31 11.47
N VAL A 248 -0.26 8.22 10.36
CA VAL A 248 -1.49 8.96 10.12
C VAL A 248 -2.67 8.12 10.59
N GLU A 249 -3.18 8.38 11.79
CA GLU A 249 -4.44 7.80 12.29
C GLU A 249 -5.61 8.57 11.66
N GLN A 250 -5.98 8.16 10.45
CA GLN A 250 -6.99 8.79 9.61
C GLN A 250 -8.44 8.47 10.03
N SER A 251 -9.38 9.31 9.57
CA SER A 251 -10.83 9.15 9.79
C SER A 251 -11.48 8.05 8.93
N PHE A 252 -10.69 7.23 8.26
CA PHE A 252 -11.13 6.03 7.57
C PHE A 252 -10.98 4.82 8.49
N LYS A 253 -12.09 4.28 8.97
CA LYS A 253 -12.17 3.38 10.12
C LYS A 253 -12.61 1.99 9.72
N LEU A 254 -12.14 0.99 10.47
CA LEU A 254 -12.62 -0.38 10.42
C LEU A 254 -13.70 -0.61 11.48
N ASP A 255 -14.93 -0.91 11.07
CA ASP A 255 -16.02 -1.26 11.99
C ASP A 255 -15.85 -2.69 12.50
N ILE A 256 -15.37 -2.83 13.74
CA ILE A 256 -15.08 -4.13 14.36
C ILE A 256 -16.34 -4.96 14.58
N VAL A 257 -17.47 -4.32 14.89
CA VAL A 257 -18.73 -5.04 15.10
C VAL A 257 -19.23 -5.61 13.77
N LYS A 258 -19.18 -4.81 12.71
CA LYS A 258 -19.56 -5.24 11.36
C LYS A 258 -18.64 -6.34 10.85
N LEU A 259 -17.33 -6.24 11.10
CA LEU A 259 -16.35 -7.27 10.77
C LEU A 259 -16.64 -8.60 11.48
N ALA A 260 -16.82 -8.57 12.80
CA ALA A 260 -17.08 -9.76 13.63
C ALA A 260 -18.38 -10.49 13.25
N THR A 261 -19.29 -9.79 12.57
CA THR A 261 -20.62 -10.29 12.22
C THR A 261 -20.87 -10.32 10.71
N ALA A 262 -19.81 -10.19 9.90
CA ALA A 262 -19.90 -9.99 8.46
C ALA A 262 -20.69 -11.10 7.75
N TYR A 263 -20.42 -12.36 8.11
CA TYR A 263 -21.11 -13.53 7.57
C TYR A 263 -22.62 -13.53 7.86
N PHE A 264 -23.04 -13.03 9.03
CA PHE A 264 -24.47 -12.94 9.38
C PHE A 264 -25.15 -11.76 8.69
N ARG A 265 -24.43 -10.66 8.51
CA ARG A 265 -24.93 -9.42 7.90
C ARG A 265 -24.92 -9.46 6.36
N GLY A 266 -24.28 -10.44 5.76
CA GLY A 266 -24.16 -10.51 4.31
C GLY A 266 -23.21 -9.44 3.72
N VAL A 267 -22.20 -9.02 4.48
CA VAL A 267 -21.28 -7.93 4.08
C VAL A 267 -19.89 -8.48 3.80
N ASN A 268 -19.22 -7.93 2.78
CA ASN A 268 -17.81 -8.22 2.46
C ASN A 268 -16.85 -7.41 3.36
N TRP A 269 -15.54 -7.68 3.27
CA TRP A 269 -14.54 -7.01 4.11
C TRP A 269 -14.44 -5.51 3.79
N GLY A 270 -14.50 -5.12 2.51
CA GLY A 270 -14.48 -3.71 2.12
C GLY A 270 -15.66 -2.91 2.68
N GLY A 271 -16.83 -3.52 2.78
CA GLY A 271 -18.01 -2.93 3.40
C GLY A 271 -17.88 -2.72 4.92
N CYS A 272 -16.84 -3.26 5.57
CA CYS A 272 -16.53 -3.01 6.97
C CYS A 272 -15.73 -1.72 7.19
N LEU A 273 -15.26 -1.08 6.11
CA LEU A 273 -14.59 0.22 6.18
C LEU A 273 -15.60 1.36 6.07
N LYS A 274 -15.37 2.43 6.82
CA LYS A 274 -16.23 3.63 6.85
C LYS A 274 -15.38 4.89 6.98
N PHE A 275 -15.62 5.87 6.10
CA PHE A 275 -15.09 7.21 6.28
C PHE A 275 -16.01 8.05 7.17
N ASP A 276 -15.41 8.73 8.13
CA ASP A 276 -16.08 9.64 9.05
C ASP A 276 -15.61 11.07 8.79
N GLN A 277 -16.34 11.80 7.95
CA GLN A 277 -15.95 13.14 7.50
C GLN A 277 -15.93 14.19 8.62
N ASP A 278 -16.63 13.93 9.72
CA ASP A 278 -16.76 14.86 10.85
C ASP A 278 -15.72 14.60 11.95
N ASP A 279 -14.88 13.55 11.79
CA ASP A 279 -13.80 13.22 12.70
C ASP A 279 -12.45 13.78 12.23
N ILE A 280 -11.54 14.00 13.16
CA ILE A 280 -10.19 14.51 12.88
C ILE A 280 -9.20 13.39 12.58
N THR A 281 -8.18 13.74 11.81
CA THR A 281 -6.99 12.91 11.57
C THR A 281 -5.92 13.23 12.61
N TYR A 282 -5.30 12.24 13.24
CA TYR A 282 -4.15 12.42 14.14
C TYR A 282 -2.84 12.05 13.45
N PHE A 283 -1.78 12.80 13.73
CA PHE A 283 -0.43 12.46 13.33
C PHE A 283 0.39 12.05 14.55
N HIS A 284 0.73 10.78 14.62
CA HIS A 284 1.63 10.24 15.63
C HIS A 284 3.06 10.35 15.12
N ILE A 285 3.92 11.06 15.84
CA ILE A 285 5.34 11.22 15.53
C ILE A 285 6.15 10.44 16.54
N ILE A 286 6.74 9.32 16.12
CA ILE A 286 7.41 8.37 17.01
C ILE A 286 8.91 8.40 16.75
N ASN A 287 9.71 8.67 17.77
CA ASN A 287 11.15 8.53 17.68
C ASN A 287 11.53 7.05 17.47
N ARG A 288 12.05 6.73 16.28
CA ARG A 288 12.35 5.37 15.81
C ARG A 288 13.39 4.65 16.66
N LYS A 289 14.31 5.40 17.28
CA LYS A 289 15.40 4.85 18.11
C LYS A 289 14.91 4.46 19.51
N THR A 290 14.02 5.27 20.10
CA THR A 290 13.55 5.08 21.47
C THR A 290 12.16 4.43 21.57
N GLY A 291 11.42 4.38 20.46
CA GLY A 291 10.02 3.95 20.42
C GLY A 291 9.05 4.91 21.09
N LYS A 292 9.50 6.10 21.50
CA LYS A 292 8.67 7.08 22.21
C LYS A 292 7.99 8.04 21.24
N GLU A 293 6.69 8.19 21.42
CA GLU A 293 5.89 9.21 20.73
C GLU A 293 6.17 10.60 21.32
N ILE A 294 6.17 11.63 20.46
CA ILE A 294 6.16 13.03 20.90
C ILE A 294 4.81 13.31 21.58
N SER A 295 4.84 13.89 22.78
CA SER A 295 3.63 14.09 23.59
C SER A 295 2.64 15.11 23.03
N THR A 296 3.07 15.95 22.09
CA THR A 296 2.22 16.94 21.44
C THR A 296 1.20 16.25 20.54
N ARG A 297 -0.06 16.68 20.65
CA ARG A 297 -1.13 16.22 19.77
C ARG A 297 -1.14 17.04 18.48
N PHE A 298 -0.83 16.40 17.36
CA PHE A 298 -0.94 16.97 16.02
C PHE A 298 -2.19 16.43 15.34
N HIS A 299 -3.02 17.29 14.77
CA HIS A 299 -4.23 16.88 14.08
C HIS A 299 -4.48 17.69 12.81
N ALA A 300 -5.27 17.14 11.90
CA ALA A 300 -5.71 17.77 10.67
C ALA A 300 -7.19 17.45 10.41
N ASP A 301 -7.75 18.03 9.35
CA ASP A 301 -9.10 17.71 8.87
C ASP A 301 -9.21 16.22 8.49
N ALA A 302 -10.45 15.73 8.37
CA ALA A 302 -10.73 14.39 7.88
C ALA A 302 -10.12 14.19 6.47
N LEU A 303 -9.32 13.15 6.32
CA LEU A 303 -8.73 12.78 5.04
C LEU A 303 -8.60 11.26 4.94
N VAL A 304 -8.54 10.74 3.72
CA VAL A 304 -8.25 9.33 3.43
C VAL A 304 -6.89 9.23 2.75
N VAL A 305 -6.02 8.34 3.21
CA VAL A 305 -4.64 8.15 2.71
C VAL A 305 -4.40 6.69 2.39
N PHE A 306 -3.81 6.46 1.22
CA PHE A 306 -3.25 5.17 0.86
C PHE A 306 -1.73 5.23 0.88
N HIS A 307 -1.12 6.07 0.04
CA HIS A 307 0.32 6.12 -0.13
C HIS A 307 0.94 7.39 0.48
N HIS A 308 1.96 7.18 1.30
CA HIS A 308 2.97 8.21 1.57
C HIS A 308 3.92 8.29 0.38
N ILE A 309 4.38 9.49 0.05
CA ILE A 309 5.38 9.73 -1.02
C ILE A 309 6.77 9.65 -0.41
N ASN A 310 7.06 10.48 0.59
CA ASN A 310 8.31 10.47 1.35
C ASN A 310 8.14 11.24 2.67
N ALA A 311 9.09 11.09 3.60
CA ALA A 311 9.20 11.93 4.78
C ALA A 311 10.67 12.24 5.08
N TYR A 312 10.94 13.40 5.67
CA TYR A 312 12.29 13.83 6.05
C TYR A 312 12.28 14.83 7.20
N GLU A 313 13.45 15.14 7.73
CA GLU A 313 13.65 16.17 8.76
C GLU A 313 14.34 17.40 8.16
N ASP A 314 13.88 18.61 8.53
CA ASP A 314 14.45 19.88 8.07
C ASP A 314 14.23 20.96 9.14
N ASP A 315 15.31 21.61 9.55
CA ASP A 315 15.34 22.71 10.53
C ASP A 315 14.36 22.55 11.72
N GLY A 316 14.45 21.42 12.44
CA GLY A 316 13.60 21.16 13.61
C GLY A 316 12.15 20.77 13.29
N HIS A 317 11.85 20.44 12.04
CA HIS A 317 10.55 19.95 11.59
C HIS A 317 10.64 18.56 10.98
N VAL A 318 9.56 17.79 11.07
CA VAL A 318 9.31 16.63 10.22
C VAL A 318 8.43 17.07 9.06
N VAL A 319 8.91 16.88 7.84
CA VAL A 319 8.15 17.11 6.61
C VAL A 319 7.73 15.75 6.07
N PHE A 320 6.45 15.58 5.74
CA PHE A 320 5.99 14.37 5.06
C PHE A 320 5.00 14.71 3.97
N ASP A 321 5.15 14.00 2.86
CA ASP A 321 4.33 14.12 1.67
C ASP A 321 3.51 12.84 1.52
N LEU A 322 2.22 12.98 1.26
CA LEU A 322 1.29 11.86 1.10
C LEU A 322 0.24 12.17 0.03
N ILE A 323 -0.50 11.15 -0.39
CA ILE A 323 -1.60 11.28 -1.33
C ILE A 323 -2.91 11.09 -0.57
N SER A 324 -3.71 12.14 -0.51
CA SER A 324 -4.98 12.16 0.22
C SER A 324 -6.19 12.32 -0.69
N TYR A 325 -7.33 11.90 -0.15
CA TYR A 325 -8.65 12.01 -0.76
C TYR A 325 -9.60 12.67 0.24
N LYS A 326 -10.59 13.40 -0.28
CA LYS A 326 -11.64 14.03 0.54
C LYS A 326 -12.80 13.09 0.86
N ASP A 327 -12.80 11.92 0.24
CA ASP A 327 -13.79 10.86 0.42
C ASP A 327 -13.11 9.47 0.36
N SER A 328 -13.87 8.41 0.63
CA SER A 328 -13.41 7.02 0.48
C SER A 328 -13.93 6.36 -0.80
N ASN A 329 -14.35 7.15 -1.79
CA ASN A 329 -15.01 6.62 -2.98
C ASN A 329 -14.04 5.87 -3.91
N LEU A 330 -12.72 6.00 -3.70
CA LEU A 330 -11.69 5.28 -4.45
C LEU A 330 -11.98 3.77 -4.53
N TYR A 331 -12.30 3.11 -3.41
CA TYR A 331 -12.63 1.68 -3.41
C TYR A 331 -13.87 1.37 -4.25
N ASN A 332 -14.87 2.25 -4.25
CA ASN A 332 -16.06 2.06 -5.08
C ASN A 332 -15.71 2.08 -6.57
N MET A 333 -14.68 2.83 -7.00
CA MET A 333 -14.19 2.82 -8.38
C MET A 333 -13.69 1.45 -8.84
N PHE A 334 -13.14 0.66 -7.92
CA PHE A 334 -12.45 -0.59 -8.23
C PHE A 334 -13.33 -1.85 -8.18
N TYR A 335 -14.64 -1.70 -7.94
CA TYR A 335 -15.57 -2.79 -8.25
C TYR A 335 -15.54 -3.11 -9.74
N LEU A 336 -15.52 -4.39 -10.10
CA LEU A 336 -15.39 -4.82 -11.49
C LEU A 336 -16.56 -4.34 -12.35
N GLU A 337 -17.76 -4.20 -11.79
CA GLU A 337 -18.91 -3.59 -12.48
C GLU A 337 -18.63 -2.14 -12.93
N ASN A 338 -17.80 -1.41 -12.18
CA ASN A 338 -17.43 -0.03 -12.47
C ASN A 338 -16.25 0.04 -13.43
N ILE A 339 -15.23 -0.82 -13.23
CA ILE A 339 -14.07 -0.93 -14.14
C ILE A 339 -14.49 -1.36 -15.55
N LYS A 340 -15.51 -2.22 -15.67
CA LYS A 340 -16.03 -2.70 -16.96
C LYS A 340 -16.85 -1.65 -17.72
N LYS A 341 -17.22 -0.50 -17.11
CA LYS A 341 -17.92 0.60 -17.79
C LYS A 341 -16.99 1.35 -18.74
N GLU A 342 -17.53 1.84 -19.85
CA GLU A 342 -16.83 2.77 -20.74
C GLU A 342 -16.40 4.04 -19.97
N THR A 343 -15.17 4.51 -20.20
CA THR A 343 -14.56 5.58 -19.39
C THR A 343 -15.39 6.86 -19.36
N SER A 344 -15.97 7.27 -20.49
CA SER A 344 -16.84 8.45 -20.56
C SER A 344 -18.08 8.31 -19.66
N ASN A 345 -18.69 7.12 -19.65
CA ASN A 345 -19.88 6.83 -18.86
C ASN A 345 -19.53 6.74 -17.37
N PHE A 346 -18.36 6.17 -17.03
CA PHE A 346 -17.85 6.15 -15.67
C PHE A 346 -17.62 7.57 -15.14
N ILE A 347 -16.89 8.41 -15.88
CA ILE A 347 -16.61 9.80 -15.48
C ILE A 347 -17.92 10.57 -15.29
N GLN A 348 -18.89 10.43 -16.20
CA GLN A 348 -20.17 11.13 -16.08
C GLN A 348 -20.97 10.72 -14.83
N SER A 349 -20.92 9.44 -14.45
CA SER A 349 -21.65 8.92 -13.28
C SER A 349 -20.94 9.14 -11.95
N HIS A 350 -19.64 9.47 -11.95
CA HIS A 350 -18.82 9.59 -10.74
C HIS A 350 -18.05 10.91 -10.64
N LYS A 351 -18.55 11.99 -11.27
CA LYS A 351 -17.93 13.34 -11.19
C LYS A 351 -17.78 13.88 -9.77
N SER A 352 -18.52 13.34 -8.80
CA SER A 352 -18.43 13.70 -7.39
C SER A 352 -17.21 13.12 -6.67
N PHE A 353 -16.46 12.19 -7.30
CA PHE A 353 -15.34 11.53 -6.65
C PHE A 353 -14.16 12.48 -6.52
N SER A 354 -13.57 12.52 -5.34
CA SER A 354 -12.40 13.36 -5.09
C SER A 354 -11.17 12.83 -5.86
N PRO A 355 -10.48 13.65 -6.67
CA PRO A 355 -9.21 13.25 -7.26
C PRO A 355 -8.14 13.14 -6.17
N PRO A 356 -7.11 12.28 -6.33
CA PRO A 356 -6.00 12.21 -5.40
C PRO A 356 -5.26 13.55 -5.33
N SER A 357 -4.94 13.99 -4.12
CA SER A 357 -4.20 15.23 -3.85
C SER A 357 -2.87 14.90 -3.17
N CYS A 358 -1.76 15.22 -3.81
CA CYS A 358 -0.44 15.16 -3.20
C CYS A 358 -0.31 16.34 -2.21
N GLN A 359 -0.18 16.05 -0.93
CA GLN A 359 -0.17 17.03 0.16
C GLN A 359 1.10 16.91 0.98
N ARG A 360 1.67 18.06 1.34
CA ARG A 360 2.81 18.21 2.24
C ARG A 360 2.35 18.74 3.58
N PHE A 361 2.66 18.01 4.64
CA PHE A 361 2.53 18.47 6.02
C PHE A 361 3.90 18.76 6.62
N VAL A 362 3.95 19.73 7.53
CA VAL A 362 5.18 20.15 8.21
C VAL A 362 4.91 20.22 9.72
N ILE A 363 5.60 19.38 10.48
CA ILE A 363 5.35 19.16 11.91
C ILE A 363 6.52 19.71 12.73
N PRO A 364 6.31 20.73 13.58
CA PRO A 364 7.36 21.25 14.45
C PRO A 364 7.69 20.23 15.55
N LEU A 365 8.98 19.90 15.72
CA LEU A 365 9.43 18.96 16.74
C LEU A 365 9.58 19.63 18.12
N ASN A 366 9.97 20.91 18.13
CA ASN A 366 10.22 21.68 19.35
C ASN A 366 9.19 22.80 19.47
N ILE A 367 8.26 22.65 20.40
CA ILE A 367 7.18 23.63 20.62
C ILE A 367 7.45 24.39 21.90
N ASN A 368 7.70 25.69 21.77
CA ASN A 368 7.74 26.57 22.93
C ASN A 368 6.32 26.73 23.48
N LYS A 369 6.11 26.35 24.75
CA LYS A 369 4.81 26.47 25.43
C LYS A 369 4.36 27.92 25.62
N GLU A 370 5.31 28.86 25.53
CA GLU A 370 5.07 30.30 25.62
C GLU A 370 4.70 30.93 24.26
N SER A 371 4.76 30.16 23.16
CA SER A 371 4.33 30.66 21.85
C SER A 371 2.88 31.15 21.90
N PRO A 372 2.55 32.30 21.27
CA PRO A 372 1.19 32.80 21.22
C PRO A 372 0.23 31.78 20.59
N ARG A 373 -0.95 31.63 21.17
CA ARG A 373 -2.03 30.80 20.58
C ARG A 373 -2.46 31.38 19.23
N GLY A 374 -2.81 30.51 18.30
CA GLY A 374 -3.10 30.87 16.91
C GLY A 374 -1.87 31.16 16.06
N SER A 375 -0.64 31.10 16.60
CA SER A 375 0.57 31.27 15.80
C SER A 375 0.84 30.04 14.92
N ASN A 376 1.31 30.28 13.69
CA ASN A 376 1.88 29.24 12.84
C ASN A 376 3.31 28.95 13.29
N LEU A 377 3.58 27.69 13.60
CA LEU A 377 4.88 27.21 14.06
C LEU A 377 5.79 26.72 12.93
N VAL A 378 5.29 26.66 11.68
CA VAL A 378 6.12 26.31 10.51
C VAL A 378 7.03 27.48 10.15
N THR A 379 8.34 27.28 10.27
CA THR A 379 9.35 28.29 9.91
C THR A 379 10.03 28.02 8.55
N LEU A 380 9.74 26.88 7.91
CA LEU A 380 10.37 26.49 6.65
C LEU A 380 9.92 27.40 5.49
N ALA A 381 10.87 27.81 4.65
CA ALA A 381 10.58 28.52 3.41
C ALA A 381 10.16 27.56 2.28
N GLY A 382 9.42 28.07 1.29
CA GLY A 382 9.02 27.31 0.09
C GLY A 382 7.86 26.33 0.30
N THR A 383 7.14 26.45 1.41
CA THR A 383 5.92 25.70 1.72
C THR A 383 4.81 26.64 2.15
N THR A 384 3.56 26.30 1.84
CA THR A 384 2.36 26.96 2.36
C THR A 384 1.72 26.24 3.53
N ALA A 385 2.31 25.11 3.96
CA ALA A 385 1.83 24.31 5.08
C ALA A 385 1.89 25.11 6.38
N GLN A 386 0.93 24.85 7.27
CA GLN A 386 0.83 25.52 8.57
C GLN A 386 0.67 24.51 9.69
N ALA A 387 1.18 24.87 10.87
CA ALA A 387 1.06 24.12 12.11
C ALA A 387 0.65 25.11 13.21
N ILE A 388 -0.65 25.25 13.42
CA ILE A 388 -1.24 26.32 14.21
C ILE A 388 -1.46 25.85 15.65
N LEU A 389 -0.82 26.53 16.62
CA LEU A 389 -0.97 26.23 18.04
C LEU A 389 -2.37 26.56 18.55
N GLN A 390 -3.11 25.55 19.01
CA GLN A 390 -4.46 25.68 19.55
C GLN A 390 -4.47 26.05 21.03
N GLU A 391 -5.62 26.49 21.52
CA GLU A 391 -5.87 26.86 22.92
C GLU A 391 -5.61 25.69 23.90
N ASP A 392 -5.96 24.47 23.50
CA ASP A 392 -5.77 23.25 24.32
C ASP A 392 -4.33 22.68 24.26
N GLY A 393 -3.42 23.37 23.55
CA GLY A 393 -2.05 22.96 23.34
C GLY A 393 -1.83 21.92 22.23
N SER A 394 -2.88 21.50 21.53
CA SER A 394 -2.73 20.73 20.29
C SER A 394 -2.27 21.62 19.13
N ILE A 395 -1.83 20.99 18.04
CA ILE A 395 -1.37 21.66 16.82
C ILE A 395 -2.27 21.24 15.67
N TYR A 396 -2.99 22.21 15.11
CA TYR A 396 -3.79 22.02 13.91
C TYR A 396 -2.91 22.20 12.67
N CYS A 397 -2.82 21.15 11.86
CA CYS A 397 -1.91 21.05 10.73
C CYS A 397 -2.68 21.20 9.42
N GLN A 398 -2.30 22.20 8.62
CA GLN A 398 -2.87 22.46 7.30
C GLN A 398 -1.83 22.14 6.21
N PRO A 399 -2.18 21.36 5.18
CA PRO A 399 -1.22 20.95 4.17
C PRO A 399 -0.95 22.02 3.11
N ASP A 400 0.26 21.98 2.53
CA ASP A 400 0.54 22.56 1.22
C ASP A 400 0.15 21.54 0.13
N THR A 401 -0.72 21.93 -0.80
CA THR A 401 -1.10 21.06 -1.91
C THR A 401 -0.04 21.14 -3.01
N LEU A 402 0.71 20.05 -3.19
CA LEU A 402 1.78 19.95 -4.17
C LEU A 402 1.22 19.75 -5.58
N PHE A 403 0.30 18.79 -5.75
CA PHE A 403 -0.21 18.37 -7.05
C PHE A 403 -1.55 17.63 -6.93
N ILE A 404 -2.35 17.59 -7.99
CA ILE A 404 -3.65 16.89 -8.03
C ILE A 404 -3.68 15.91 -9.21
N GLY A 405 -4.15 14.69 -8.98
CA GLY A 405 -4.40 13.66 -9.99
C GLY A 405 -3.23 12.69 -10.20
N LEU A 406 -2.38 12.49 -9.18
CA LEU A 406 -1.31 11.49 -9.23
C LEU A 406 -1.50 10.45 -8.12
N GLU A 407 -1.18 9.20 -8.42
CA GLU A 407 -1.22 8.07 -7.51
C GLU A 407 -0.05 7.10 -7.80
N LEU A 408 0.12 6.08 -6.97
CA LEU A 408 1.18 5.08 -7.04
C LEU A 408 2.56 5.76 -7.07
N PRO A 409 2.91 6.49 -6.00
CA PRO A 409 4.09 7.34 -5.99
C PRO A 409 5.37 6.50 -5.90
N GLY A 410 6.35 6.87 -6.71
CA GLY A 410 7.72 6.40 -6.62
C GLY A 410 8.70 7.56 -6.45
N ILE A 411 9.82 7.31 -5.78
CA ILE A 411 10.95 8.26 -5.66
C ILE A 411 12.25 7.52 -5.98
N ASN A 412 13.34 8.27 -6.14
CA ASN A 412 14.66 7.68 -5.96
C ASN A 412 14.82 7.32 -4.48
N TYR A 413 14.69 6.02 -4.15
CA TYR A 413 14.63 5.58 -2.75
C TYR A 413 15.94 5.81 -1.98
N LYS A 414 17.06 6.18 -2.63
CA LYS A 414 18.26 6.71 -1.93
C LYS A 414 17.98 8.01 -1.17
N PHE A 415 16.91 8.71 -1.53
CA PHE A 415 16.39 9.92 -0.89
C PHE A 415 15.17 9.63 0.01
N ASN A 416 14.77 8.36 0.18
CA ASN A 416 13.85 8.00 1.26
C ASN A 416 14.45 8.47 2.60
N THR A 417 13.61 8.97 3.49
CA THR A 417 14.01 9.58 4.77
C THR A 417 14.79 10.91 4.68
N LYS A 418 15.02 11.44 3.47
CA LYS A 418 15.85 12.63 3.22
C LYS A 418 15.10 13.68 2.40
N LYS A 419 15.54 14.93 2.50
CA LYS A 419 15.03 16.02 1.66
C LYS A 419 15.27 15.69 0.19
N TYR A 420 14.23 15.87 -0.61
CA TYR A 420 14.15 15.38 -1.99
C TYR A 420 13.38 16.38 -2.87
N ARG A 421 13.49 16.23 -4.19
CA ARG A 421 12.95 17.15 -5.20
C ARG A 421 11.94 16.49 -6.12
N TYR A 422 12.09 15.20 -6.43
CA TYR A 422 11.32 14.54 -7.48
C TYR A 422 10.51 13.35 -6.95
N PHE A 423 9.26 13.27 -7.39
CA PHE A 423 8.50 12.02 -7.34
C PHE A 423 7.86 11.72 -8.68
N TYR A 424 7.57 10.45 -8.88
CA TYR A 424 6.97 9.88 -10.07
C TYR A 424 5.62 9.26 -9.67
N GLY A 425 4.69 9.15 -10.61
CA GLY A 425 3.46 8.43 -10.35
C GLY A 425 2.60 8.23 -11.58
N SER A 426 1.53 7.48 -11.42
CA SER A 426 0.50 7.26 -12.42
C SER A 426 -0.53 8.39 -12.35
N ARG A 427 -0.92 8.94 -13.50
CA ARG A 427 -2.01 9.92 -13.56
C ARG A 427 -3.35 9.21 -13.36
N LEU A 428 -4.02 9.57 -12.28
CA LEU A 428 -5.33 9.08 -11.89
C LEU A 428 -6.22 10.30 -11.59
N GLU A 429 -7.10 10.65 -12.51
CA GLU A 429 -8.06 11.75 -12.34
C GLU A 429 -9.43 11.18 -11.95
N TRP A 430 -10.37 11.08 -12.88
CA TRP A 430 -11.75 10.61 -12.64
C TRP A 430 -12.04 9.21 -13.18
N SER A 431 -11.01 8.42 -13.48
CA SER A 431 -11.12 7.09 -14.09
C SER A 431 -10.23 6.11 -13.34
N PRO A 432 -10.68 4.85 -13.10
CA PRO A 432 -9.83 3.82 -12.49
C PRO A 432 -8.72 3.33 -13.44
N HIS A 433 -8.72 3.78 -14.70
CA HIS A 433 -7.76 3.36 -15.73
C HIS A 433 -6.66 4.43 -15.87
N PRO A 434 -5.45 4.23 -15.30
CA PRO A 434 -4.34 5.15 -15.51
C PRO A 434 -3.92 5.13 -16.99
N ASN A 435 -3.71 6.30 -17.57
CA ASN A 435 -3.36 6.45 -19.00
C ASN A 435 -2.08 7.27 -19.23
N LYS A 436 -1.45 7.76 -18.16
CA LYS A 436 -0.19 8.51 -18.22
C LYS A 436 0.65 8.22 -16.97
N ILE A 437 1.95 8.50 -17.08
CA ILE A 437 2.83 8.65 -15.93
C ILE A 437 3.34 10.09 -15.90
N ALA A 438 3.65 10.61 -14.71
CA ALA A 438 4.22 11.93 -14.55
C ALA A 438 5.44 11.90 -13.61
N LYS A 439 6.38 12.80 -13.87
CA LYS A 439 7.46 13.19 -12.95
C LYS A 439 7.15 14.61 -12.48
N PHE A 440 7.13 14.82 -11.17
CA PHE A 440 6.86 16.12 -10.55
C PHE A 440 8.11 16.66 -9.86
N ASP A 441 8.41 17.95 -10.10
CA ASP A 441 9.44 18.73 -9.44
C ASP A 441 8.81 19.58 -8.33
N ILE A 442 9.13 19.26 -7.08
CA ILE A 442 8.56 19.89 -5.89
C ILE A 442 8.98 21.35 -5.74
N ILE A 443 10.22 21.67 -6.10
CA ILE A 443 10.78 23.01 -5.92
C ILE A 443 10.18 23.95 -6.97
N GLU A 444 10.18 23.52 -8.23
CA GLU A 444 9.69 24.33 -9.34
C GLU A 444 8.17 24.30 -9.50
N ARG A 445 7.49 23.37 -8.82
CA ARG A 445 6.05 23.09 -8.97
C ARG A 445 5.65 22.82 -10.42
N LYS A 446 6.51 22.09 -11.14
CA LYS A 446 6.33 21.70 -12.55
C LYS A 446 6.29 20.20 -12.68
N HIS A 447 5.70 19.71 -13.75
CA HIS A 447 5.71 18.29 -14.07
C HIS A 447 5.88 18.06 -15.57
N VAL A 448 6.34 16.87 -15.90
CA VAL A 448 6.36 16.34 -17.26
C VAL A 448 5.58 15.03 -17.29
N GLU A 449 4.80 14.82 -18.35
CA GLU A 449 3.97 13.62 -18.52
C GLU A 449 4.48 12.79 -19.70
N TRP A 450 4.38 11.47 -19.57
CA TRP A 450 4.41 10.55 -20.70
C TRP A 450 3.01 9.98 -20.93
N VAL A 451 2.59 9.96 -22.20
CA VAL A 451 1.28 9.46 -22.64
C VAL A 451 1.41 8.79 -23.99
N GLN A 452 0.67 7.70 -24.18
CA GLN A 452 0.52 7.04 -25.48
C GLN A 452 -0.95 6.64 -25.66
N LYS A 453 -1.52 6.86 -26.85
CA LYS A 453 -2.91 6.49 -27.16
C LYS A 453 -3.13 4.99 -26.93
N ASN A 454 -4.25 4.63 -26.30
CA ASN A 454 -4.66 3.26 -26.00
C ASN A 454 -3.62 2.47 -25.17
N CYS A 455 -2.91 3.18 -24.29
CA CYS A 455 -1.87 2.62 -23.45
C CYS A 455 -2.15 2.91 -21.98
N TYR A 456 -2.06 1.88 -21.13
CA TYR A 456 -2.38 1.94 -19.71
C TYR A 456 -1.14 1.53 -18.91
N PRO A 457 -0.35 2.50 -18.42
CA PRO A 457 0.86 2.21 -17.65
C PRO A 457 0.53 1.79 -16.20
N SER A 458 1.41 0.97 -15.62
CA SER A 458 1.46 0.66 -14.19
C SER A 458 2.22 1.76 -13.44
N GLU A 459 2.31 1.59 -12.12
CA GLU A 459 3.23 2.34 -11.27
C GLU A 459 4.65 2.43 -11.89
N PRO A 460 5.24 3.64 -11.98
CA PRO A 460 6.63 3.83 -12.39
C PRO A 460 7.61 3.52 -11.25
N VAL A 461 8.63 2.72 -11.54
CA VAL A 461 9.71 2.36 -10.59
C VAL A 461 11.02 2.98 -11.05
N PHE A 462 11.61 3.84 -10.21
CA PHE A 462 12.87 4.51 -10.51
C PHE A 462 14.09 3.61 -10.22
N VAL A 463 15.07 3.63 -11.11
CA VAL A 463 16.38 2.99 -10.93
C VAL A 463 17.47 4.01 -11.21
N ALA A 464 18.26 4.35 -10.20
CA ALA A 464 19.40 5.26 -10.33
C ALA A 464 20.50 4.65 -11.21
N SER A 465 21.12 5.47 -12.06
CA SER A 465 22.33 5.08 -12.79
C SER A 465 23.49 4.82 -11.82
N PRO A 466 24.44 3.91 -12.14
CA PRO A 466 25.66 3.77 -11.35
C PRO A 466 26.43 5.08 -11.31
N GLY A 467 26.78 5.55 -10.10
CA GLY A 467 27.49 6.83 -9.93
C GLY A 467 26.64 8.08 -10.12
N ALA A 468 25.30 7.95 -10.15
CA ALA A 468 24.36 9.09 -10.18
C ALA A 468 24.72 10.17 -9.15
N VAL A 469 24.75 11.42 -9.60
CA VAL A 469 25.05 12.60 -8.77
C VAL A 469 23.77 13.36 -8.47
N GLU A 470 22.94 13.58 -9.49
CA GLU A 470 21.64 14.22 -9.33
C GLU A 470 20.57 13.20 -8.89
N GLU A 471 19.50 13.69 -8.27
CA GLU A 471 18.42 12.86 -7.73
C GLU A 471 17.69 12.06 -8.82
N ASP A 472 17.58 12.63 -10.01
CA ASP A 472 16.89 12.08 -11.18
C ASP A 472 17.84 11.47 -12.24
N ASP A 473 19.13 11.30 -11.91
CA ASP A 473 20.10 10.59 -12.75
C ASP A 473 19.80 9.09 -12.77
N GLY A 474 18.87 8.69 -13.64
CA GLY A 474 18.38 7.32 -13.72
C GLY A 474 17.24 7.17 -14.70
N GLU A 475 16.59 6.02 -14.65
CA GLU A 475 15.48 5.66 -15.55
C GLU A 475 14.28 5.21 -14.72
N SER A 476 13.07 5.57 -15.17
CA SER A 476 11.80 5.12 -14.56
C SER A 476 11.13 4.08 -15.44
N TYR A 477 10.83 2.90 -14.88
CA TYR A 477 10.27 1.76 -15.60
C TYR A 477 8.81 1.55 -15.26
N THR A 478 7.96 1.34 -16.27
CA THR A 478 6.54 1.02 -16.11
C THR A 478 6.14 -0.14 -17.02
N PHE A 479 5.17 -0.94 -16.58
CA PHE A 479 4.49 -1.92 -17.43
C PHE A 479 3.35 -1.25 -18.14
N LYS A 480 3.14 -1.57 -19.40
CA LYS A 480 2.03 -0.99 -20.14
C LYS A 480 1.20 -2.05 -20.82
N HIS A 481 -0.11 -1.87 -20.77
CA HIS A 481 -1.04 -2.63 -21.58
C HIS A 481 -1.46 -1.80 -22.80
N THR A 482 -1.47 -2.43 -23.97
CA THR A 482 -1.91 -1.80 -25.22
C THR A 482 -3.10 -2.57 -25.79
N ASN A 483 -4.20 -1.86 -26.11
CA ASN A 483 -5.23 -2.43 -26.96
C ASN A 483 -4.68 -2.52 -28.39
N LEU A 484 -4.13 -3.67 -28.76
CA LEU A 484 -3.91 -4.00 -30.17
C LEU A 484 -5.29 -4.30 -30.76
N HIS A 485 -5.86 -3.34 -31.49
CA HIS A 485 -6.88 -3.68 -32.47
C HIS A 485 -6.17 -4.55 -33.52
N ILE A 486 -6.46 -5.85 -33.51
CA ILE A 486 -6.20 -6.74 -34.65
C ILE A 486 -7.38 -6.61 -35.60
#